data_AF-A0A3M8SIW7-F1
#
_entry.id   AF-A0A3M8SIW7-F1
#
_cell.length_a   1.000
_cell.length_b   1.000
_cell.length_c   1.000
_cell.angle_alpha   90.00
_cell.angle_beta   90.00
_cell.angle_gamma   90.00
#
_symmetry.space_group_name_H-M   'P 1'
#
loop_
_entity.id
_entity.type
_entity.pdbx_description
1 polymer ?
#
loop_
_entity_poly.entity_id
_entity_poly.type
_entity_poly.pdbx_seq_one_letter_code
_entity_poly.pdbx_strand_id
1 'polypeptide(L)'
;MTSFLRWAGAAVLVLANLVNVYFAFWALVTEPGGDWDENTLTGIETASFSVVLVGVVTLLLAALPVRKGALSRWWLAPPAVFIVLGAARWTYIAQYYPQAANGP
;
A
#
# COMPACT_ATOMS: atom_id res chain seq x y z
N MET A 1 -28.75 4.37 16.67
CA MET A 1 -28.26 4.65 15.30
C MET A 1 -26.76 4.34 15.13
N THR A 2 -26.18 3.37 15.85
CA THR A 2 -24.71 3.18 15.94
C THR A 2 -24.19 1.92 15.26
N SER A 3 -25.02 0.90 14.99
CA SER A 3 -24.55 -0.35 14.36
C SER A 3 -24.32 -0.19 12.86
N PHE A 4 -25.24 0.43 12.12
CA PHE A 4 -25.14 0.59 10.67
C PHE A 4 -23.89 1.38 10.25
N LEU A 5 -23.58 2.48 10.94
CA LEU A 5 -22.41 3.30 10.64
C LEU A 5 -21.08 2.56 10.92
N ARG A 6 -21.07 1.66 11.91
CA ARG A 6 -19.92 0.79 12.21
C ARG A 6 -19.71 -0.24 11.11
N TRP A 7 -20.77 -0.88 10.64
CA TRP A 7 -20.71 -1.86 9.56
C TRP A 7 -20.34 -1.23 8.22
N ALA A 8 -20.93 -0.07 7.89
CA ALA A 8 -20.56 0.67 6.69
C ALA A 8 -19.08 1.10 6.73
N GLY A 9 -18.59 1.62 7.87
CA GLY A 9 -17.19 1.97 8.04
C GLY A 9 -16.25 0.77 7.92
N ALA A 10 -16.61 -0.37 8.53
CA ALA A 10 -15.84 -1.61 8.39
C ALA A 10 -15.80 -2.09 6.93
N ALA A 11 -16.93 -2.04 6.21
CA ALA A 11 -16.99 -2.42 4.79
C ALA A 11 -16.07 -1.55 3.92
N VAL A 12 -16.07 -0.23 4.14
CA VAL A 12 -15.16 0.69 3.44
C VAL A 12 -13.70 0.35 3.72
N LEU A 13 -13.35 0.05 4.98
CA LEU A 13 -11.98 -0.34 5.33
C LEU A 13 -11.58 -1.68 4.72
N VAL A 14 -12.48 -2.66 4.63
CA VAL A 14 -12.22 -3.93 3.95
C VAL A 14 -11.92 -3.67 2.47
N LEU A 15 -12.76 -2.90 1.79
CA LEU A 15 -12.54 -2.56 0.38
C LEU A 15 -11.22 -1.83 0.17
N ALA A 16 -10.88 -0.87 1.03
CA ALA A 16 -9.63 -0.14 0.95
C ALA A 16 -8.41 -1.07 1.14
N ASN A 17 -8.49 -2.05 2.04
CA ASN A 17 -7.44 -3.06 2.20
C ASN A 17 -7.36 -4.01 1.00
N LEU A 18 -8.48 -4.36 0.36
CA LEU A 18 -8.47 -5.17 -0.88
C LEU A 18 -7.81 -4.43 -2.04
N VAL A 19 -8.02 -3.11 -2.14
CA VAL A 19 -7.30 -2.27 -3.12
C VAL A 19 -5.81 -2.28 -2.83
N ASN A 20 -5.39 -2.22 -1.56
CA ASN A 20 -3.98 -2.40 -1.18
C ASN A 20 -3.44 -3.77 -1.59
N VAL A 21 -4.19 -4.86 -1.35
CA VAL A 21 -3.80 -6.22 -1.77
C VAL A 21 -3.57 -6.26 -3.29
N TYR A 22 -4.44 -5.63 -4.07
CA TYR A 22 -4.29 -5.58 -5.53
C TYR A 22 -2.97 -4.91 -5.96
N PHE A 23 -2.65 -3.73 -5.42
CA PHE A 23 -1.38 -3.06 -5.74
C PHE A 23 -0.17 -3.85 -5.24
N ALA A 24 -0.27 -4.44 -4.04
CA ALA A 24 0.81 -5.25 -3.47
C ALA A 24 1.07 -6.51 -4.32
N PHE A 25 0.02 -7.14 -4.83
CA PHE A 25 0.14 -8.27 -5.75
C PHE A 25 0.93 -7.89 -6.99
N TRP A 26 0.58 -6.79 -7.65
CA TRP A 26 1.30 -6.33 -8.84
C TRP A 26 2.75 -5.92 -8.56
N ALA A 27 3.02 -5.28 -7.42
CA ALA A 27 4.38 -4.92 -7.03
C ALA A 27 5.27 -6.14 -6.73
N LEU A 28 4.67 -7.29 -6.38
CA LEU A 28 5.37 -8.53 -6.06
C LEU A 28 5.54 -9.46 -7.25
N VAL A 29 4.49 -9.64 -8.07
CA VAL A 29 4.51 -10.59 -9.20
C VAL A 29 5.26 -10.04 -10.41
N THR A 30 5.43 -8.71 -10.49
CA THR A 30 6.18 -8.08 -11.55
C THR A 30 7.67 -8.19 -11.25
N GLU A 31 8.39 -8.90 -12.11
CA GLU A 31 9.84 -9.08 -12.05
C GLU A 31 10.50 -8.32 -13.21
N PRO A 32 11.51 -7.47 -12.94
CA PRO A 32 12.22 -6.77 -14.01
C PRO A 32 13.13 -7.74 -14.76
N GLY A 33 13.24 -7.58 -16.09
CA GLY A 33 14.19 -8.34 -16.92
C GLY A 33 15.67 -8.01 -16.63
N GLY A 34 15.92 -6.94 -15.89
CA GLY A 34 17.22 -6.42 -15.48
C GLY A 34 17.17 -4.90 -15.30
N ASP A 35 18.30 -4.28 -14.97
CA ASP A 35 18.40 -2.83 -14.69
C ASP A 35 18.09 -1.96 -15.92
N TRP A 36 18.14 -2.54 -17.12
CA TRP A 36 17.80 -1.90 -18.39
C TRP A 36 16.29 -1.84 -18.67
N ASP A 37 15.46 -2.55 -17.89
CA ASP A 37 14.01 -2.61 -18.07
C ASP A 37 13.29 -1.49 -17.29
N GLU A 38 13.55 -0.26 -17.70
CA GLU A 38 13.07 0.96 -17.02
C GLU A 38 11.55 1.01 -16.90
N ASN A 39 10.82 0.53 -17.90
CA ASN A 39 9.36 0.55 -17.91
C ASN A 39 8.80 -0.39 -16.83
N THR A 40 9.32 -1.61 -16.73
CA THR A 40 8.90 -2.55 -15.69
C THR A 40 9.30 -2.05 -14.30
N LEU A 41 10.51 -1.50 -14.14
CA LEU A 41 10.96 -0.91 -12.88
C LEU A 41 10.05 0.24 -12.44
N THR A 42 9.73 1.17 -13.34
CA THR A 42 8.79 2.28 -13.07
C THR A 42 7.40 1.76 -12.67
N GLY A 43 6.95 0.68 -13.31
CA GLY A 43 5.69 0.00 -12.95
C GLY A 43 5.71 -0.55 -11.52
N ILE A 44 6.80 -1.20 -11.11
CA ILE A 44 6.97 -1.74 -9.74
C ILE A 44 7.05 -0.60 -8.73
N GLU A 45 7.79 0.48 -9.01
CA GLU A 45 7.87 1.65 -8.14
C GLU A 45 6.50 2.31 -7.96
N THR A 46 5.77 2.51 -9.07
CA THR A 46 4.42 3.10 -9.04
C THR A 46 3.44 2.22 -8.25
N ALA A 47 3.49 0.90 -8.44
CA ALA A 47 2.67 -0.03 -7.67
C ALA A 47 3.04 0.01 -6.18
N SER A 48 4.34 0.02 -5.85
CA SER A 48 4.83 0.09 -4.46
C SER A 48 4.45 1.39 -3.77
N PHE A 49 4.59 2.53 -4.46
CA PHE A 49 4.10 3.82 -4.00
C PHE A 49 2.59 3.80 -3.76
N SER A 50 1.83 3.18 -4.66
CA SER A 50 0.37 3.06 -4.52
C SER A 50 -0.02 2.25 -3.28
N VAL A 51 0.70 1.16 -2.95
CA VAL A 51 0.51 0.42 -1.69
C VAL A 51 0.75 1.32 -0.48
N VAL A 52 1.81 2.12 -0.49
CA VAL A 52 2.09 3.06 0.61
C VAL A 52 0.98 4.10 0.73
N LEU A 53 0.62 4.75 -0.38
CA LEU A 53 -0.37 5.82 -0.42
C LEU A 53 -1.76 5.33 0.04
N VAL A 54 -2.24 4.23 -0.53
CA VAL A 54 -3.53 3.63 -0.15
C VAL A 54 -3.47 3.10 1.28
N GLY A 55 -2.33 2.54 1.72
CA GLY A 55 -2.06 2.20 3.12
C GLY A 55 -2.23 3.38 4.07
N VAL A 56 -1.60 4.52 3.79
CA VAL A 56 -1.72 5.75 4.59
C VAL A 56 -3.17 6.24 4.64
N VAL A 57 -3.85 6.33 3.49
CA VAL A 57 -5.26 6.75 3.42
C VAL A 57 -6.13 5.80 4.25
N THR A 58 -5.94 4.49 4.11
CA THR A 58 -6.70 3.47 4.85
C THR A 58 -6.45 3.57 6.36
N LEU A 59 -5.21 3.83 6.77
CA LEU A 59 -4.85 4.04 8.18
C LEU A 59 -5.56 5.27 8.75
N LEU A 60 -5.58 6.38 8.01
CA LEU A 60 -6.26 7.61 8.42
C LEU A 60 -7.78 7.42 8.52
N LEU A 61 -8.38 6.71 7.56
CA LEU A 61 -9.80 6.35 7.59
C LEU A 61 -10.14 5.48 8.81
N ALA A 62 -9.25 4.56 9.20
CA ALA A 62 -9.42 3.71 10.38
C ALA A 62 -9.18 4.44 11.71
N ALA A 63 -8.35 5.49 11.72
CA ALA A 63 -7.95 6.17 12.95
C ALA A 63 -9.14 6.81 13.71
N LEU A 64 -10.06 7.48 13.01
CA LEU A 64 -11.23 8.11 13.62
C LEU A 64 -12.18 7.12 14.32
N PRO A 65 -12.68 6.05 13.65
CA PRO A 65 -13.57 5.09 14.30
C PRO A 65 -12.88 4.30 15.42
N VAL A 66 -11.57 4.03 15.31
CA VAL A 66 -10.80 3.39 16.39
C VAL A 66 -10.68 4.32 17.61
N ARG A 67 -10.36 5.60 17.41
CA ARG A 67 -10.28 6.60 18.51
C ARG A 67 -11.61 6.80 19.22
N LYS A 68 -12.72 6.71 18.49
CA LYS A 68 -14.09 6.80 19.03
C LYS A 68 -14.59 5.49 19.66
N GLY A 69 -13.78 4.43 19.69
CA GLY A 69 -14.16 3.12 20.25
C GLY A 69 -15.18 2.33 19.42
N ALA A 70 -15.45 2.76 18.18
CA ALA A 70 -16.40 2.12 17.28
C ALA A 70 -15.82 0.84 16.65
N LEU A 71 -14.50 0.81 16.43
CA LEU A 71 -13.74 -0.32 15.89
C LEU A 71 -12.54 -0.66 16.79
N SER A 72 -12.12 -1.92 16.77
CA SER A 72 -10.94 -2.39 17.51
C SER A 72 -9.64 -1.78 16.95
N ARG A 73 -8.65 -1.55 17.81
CA ARG A 73 -7.31 -1.05 17.41
C ARG A 73 -6.62 -1.94 16.37
N TRP A 74 -6.99 -3.23 16.30
CA TRP A 74 -6.51 -4.16 15.29
C TRP A 74 -6.82 -3.73 13.85
N TRP A 75 -7.81 -2.86 13.62
CA TRP A 75 -8.09 -2.28 12.30
C TRP A 75 -6.98 -1.37 11.76
N LEU A 76 -6.04 -0.95 12.61
CA LEU A 76 -4.86 -0.19 12.19
C LEU A 76 -3.72 -1.09 11.67
N ALA A 77 -3.72 -2.38 12.02
CA ALA A 77 -2.61 -3.27 11.70
C ALA A 77 -2.49 -3.56 10.20
N PRO A 78 -3.57 -3.94 9.46
CA PRO A 78 -3.46 -4.20 8.02
C PRO A 78 -2.88 -3.02 7.21
N PRO A 79 -3.39 -1.77 7.32
CA PRO A 79 -2.82 -0.67 6.56
C PRO A 79 -1.39 -0.33 7.00
N ALA A 80 -1.04 -0.48 8.28
CA ALA A 80 0.33 -0.30 8.74
C ALA A 80 1.30 -1.32 8.13
N VAL A 81 0.89 -2.59 8.02
CA VAL A 81 1.68 -3.64 7.36
C VAL A 81 1.88 -3.31 5.88
N PHE A 82 0.83 -2.89 5.17
CA PHE A 82 0.97 -2.49 3.77
C PHE A 82 1.92 -1.31 3.58
N ILE A 83 1.86 -0.29 4.43
CA ILE A 83 2.81 0.84 4.37
C ILE A 83 4.26 0.33 4.48
N VAL A 84 4.53 -0.54 5.46
CA VAL A 84 5.87 -1.09 5.66
C VAL A 84 6.32 -1.92 4.47
N LEU A 85 5.47 -2.83 3.97
CA LEU A 85 5.81 -3.71 2.85
C LEU A 85 6.00 -2.93 1.54
N GLY A 86 5.12 -1.96 1.26
CA GLY A 86 5.23 -1.10 0.08
C GLY A 86 6.51 -0.26 0.12
N ALA A 87 6.82 0.34 1.28
CA ALA A 87 8.06 1.12 1.45
C ALA A 87 9.30 0.23 1.34
N ALA A 88 9.28 -0.99 1.89
CA ALA A 88 10.38 -1.93 1.79
C ALA A 88 10.62 -2.36 0.33
N ARG A 89 9.56 -2.70 -0.42
CA ARG A 89 9.66 -3.07 -1.83
C ARG A 89 10.17 -1.91 -2.69
N TRP A 90 9.66 -0.70 -2.45
CA TRP A 90 10.13 0.48 -3.18
C TRP A 90 11.61 0.76 -2.91
N THR A 91 12.02 0.71 -1.64
CA THR A 91 13.42 0.89 -1.24
C THR A 91 14.32 -0.16 -1.87
N TYR A 92 13.87 -1.43 -1.92
CA TYR A 92 14.60 -2.51 -2.57
C TYR A 92 14.84 -2.19 -4.05
N ILE A 93 13.83 -1.77 -4.80
CA ILE A 93 14.01 -1.41 -6.22
C ILE A 93 15.00 -0.27 -6.38
N ALA A 94 14.86 0.80 -5.58
CA ALA A 94 15.75 1.96 -5.64
C ALA A 94 17.23 1.61 -5.31
N GLN A 95 17.47 0.62 -4.46
CA GLN A 95 18.82 0.21 -4.05
C GLN A 95 19.48 -0.79 -5.00
N TYR A 96 18.71 -1.77 -5.50
CA TYR A 96 19.25 -2.87 -6.30
C TYR A 96 19.16 -2.64 -7.81
N TYR A 97 18.30 -1.73 -8.26
CA TYR A 97 18.14 -1.33 -9.65
C TYR A 97 18.32 0.19 -9.77
N PRO A 98 19.48 0.75 -9.35
CA PRO A 98 19.69 2.17 -9.46
C PRO A 98 19.64 2.55 -10.94
N GLN A 99 18.64 3.36 -11.31
CA GLN A 99 18.59 4.01 -12.61
C GLN A 99 19.96 4.66 -12.81
N ALA A 100 20.72 4.19 -13.80
CA ALA A 100 22.01 4.79 -14.08
C ALA A 100 21.76 6.28 -14.29
N ALA A 101 22.42 7.14 -13.51
CA ALA A 101 22.34 8.59 -13.64
C ALA A 101 23.01 9.11 -14.94
N ASN A 102 22.96 8.32 -16.02
CA ASN A 102 23.65 8.51 -17.28
C ASN A 102 22.65 8.31 -18.43
N GLY A 103 21.76 9.29 -18.60
CA GLY A 103 21.36 9.65 -19.96
C GLY A 103 22.40 10.61 -20.53
N PRO A 104 22.79 10.49 -21.81
CA PRO A 104 23.77 11.38 -22.47
C PRO A 104 23.36 12.85 -22.46
#